data_AF-A0A432FFK1-F1
#
_entry.id   AF-A0A432FFK1-F1
#
_cell.length_a   1.000
_cell.length_b   1.000
_cell.length_c   1.000
_cell.angle_alpha   90.00
_cell.angle_beta   90.00
_cell.angle_gamma   90.00
#
_symmetry.space_group_name_H-M   'P 1'
#
loop_
_entity.id
_entity.type
_entity.pdbx_description
1 polymer ?
#
loop_
_entity_poly.entity_id
_entity_poly.type
_entity_poly.pdbx_seq_one_letter_code
_entity_poly.pdbx_strand_id
1 'polypeptide(L)'
;GCKVCIFPEGRRAPERGFLKPKPGIGYLVAKTKVPVVPVYIHNSTDILSSDNKHFRIPKREVIVIFGKPIEFKNVEDSPRGYKEVANLVMEEIKKLSNKVESYL
;
A
#
# COMPACT_ATOMS: atom_id res chain seq x y z
N GLY A 1 19.61 8.45 3.12
CA GLY A 1 18.40 8.95 3.79
C GLY A 1 17.62 7.81 4.44
N CYS A 2 16.65 8.12 5.30
CA CYS A 2 15.80 7.12 5.96
C CYS A 2 14.73 6.56 5.01
N LYS A 3 14.43 5.26 5.15
CA LYS A 3 13.35 4.57 4.41
C LYS A 3 12.08 4.66 5.24
N VAL A 4 10.95 4.99 4.63
CA VAL A 4 9.66 5.13 5.32
C VAL A 4 8.65 4.19 4.68
N CYS A 5 7.90 3.45 5.49
CA CYS A 5 6.78 2.63 5.06
C CYS A 5 5.48 3.38 5.35
N ILE A 6 4.59 3.48 4.35
CA ILE A 6 3.34 4.23 4.43
C ILE A 6 2.22 3.36 3.89
N PHE A 7 1.13 3.25 4.63
CA PHE A 7 -0.13 2.65 4.18
C PHE A 7 -1.05 3.77 3.68
N PRO A 8 -1.26 3.92 2.36
CA PRO A 8 -2.04 5.04 1.82
C PRO A 8 -3.49 5.05 2.34
N GLU A 9 -4.02 3.89 2.73
CA GLU A 9 -5.37 3.69 3.27
C GLU A 9 -5.55 4.32 4.67
N GLY A 10 -4.45 4.44 5.43
CA GLY A 10 -4.43 5.03 6.76
C GLY A 10 -5.12 4.23 7.87
N ARG A 11 -5.61 3.02 7.58
CA ARG A 11 -6.09 2.02 8.53
C ARG A 11 -6.08 0.63 7.87
N ARG A 12 -6.26 -0.42 8.67
CA ARG A 12 -6.45 -1.79 8.15
C ARG A 12 -7.82 -1.92 7.48
N ALA A 13 -7.88 -2.64 6.36
CA ALA A 13 -9.15 -3.03 5.75
C ALA A 13 -9.87 -4.06 6.65
N PRO A 14 -11.19 -3.92 6.88
CA PRO A 14 -11.96 -4.88 7.67
C PRO A 14 -12.14 -6.22 6.96
N GLU A 15 -12.05 -6.26 5.62
CA GLU A 15 -12.15 -7.46 4.79
C GLU A 15 -11.02 -7.52 3.75
N ARG A 16 -10.98 -8.59 2.95
CA ARG A 16 -10.08 -8.73 1.80
C ARG A 16 -10.46 -7.71 0.73
N GLY A 17 -9.82 -6.54 0.76
CA GLY A 17 -10.06 -5.48 -0.21
C GLY A 17 -9.14 -4.29 -0.01
N PHE A 18 -9.24 -3.33 -0.91
CA PHE A 18 -8.46 -2.09 -0.88
C PHE A 18 -9.34 -0.94 -0.43
N LEU A 19 -8.93 -0.20 0.59
CA LEU A 19 -9.58 1.06 0.94
C LEU A 19 -9.16 2.19 -0.01
N LYS A 20 -9.93 3.27 0.01
CA LYS A 20 -9.59 4.48 -0.72
C LYS A 20 -8.29 5.08 -0.16
N PRO A 21 -7.30 5.42 -1.03
CA PRO A 21 -6.06 6.02 -0.57
C PRO A 21 -6.29 7.47 -0.11
N LYS A 22 -5.50 7.89 0.88
CA LYS A 22 -5.42 9.26 1.39
C LYS A 22 -4.28 10.01 0.69
N PRO A 23 -4.39 11.35 0.53
CA PRO A 23 -3.44 12.14 -0.25
C PRO A 23 -2.06 12.31 0.40
N GLY A 24 -1.86 11.89 1.66
CA GLY A 24 -0.63 12.13 2.42
C GLY A 24 0.65 11.62 1.73
N ILE A 25 0.58 10.49 1.04
CA ILE A 25 1.72 9.99 0.25
C ILE A 25 2.07 10.94 -0.90
N GLY A 26 1.06 11.51 -1.57
CA GLY A 26 1.25 12.47 -2.66
C GLY A 26 1.87 13.78 -2.19
N TYR A 27 1.49 14.25 -1.00
CA TYR A 27 2.16 15.40 -0.35
C TYR A 27 3.66 15.13 -0.15
N LEU A 28 4.02 13.96 0.40
CA LEU A 28 5.43 13.62 0.62
C LEU A 28 6.21 13.53 -0.69
N VAL A 29 5.63 12.92 -1.72
CA VAL A 29 6.25 12.82 -3.04
C VAL A 29 6.47 14.20 -3.66
N ALA A 30 5.46 15.09 -3.61
CA ALA A 30 5.58 16.45 -4.15
C ALA A 30 6.73 17.25 -3.49
N LYS A 31 6.93 17.07 -2.18
CA LYS A 31 7.98 17.78 -1.42
C LYS A 31 9.37 17.16 -1.56
N THR A 32 9.45 15.84 -1.65
CA THR A 32 10.73 15.13 -1.55
C THR A 32 11.27 14.63 -2.89
N LYS A 33 10.39 14.44 -3.89
CA LYS A 33 10.73 13.92 -5.23
C LYS A 33 11.44 12.57 -5.21
N VAL A 34 11.27 11.80 -4.12
CA VAL A 34 11.87 10.46 -3.98
C VAL A 34 10.98 9.41 -4.66
N PRO A 35 11.58 8.31 -5.16
CA PRO A 35 10.80 7.22 -5.73
C PRO A 35 9.97 6.50 -4.67
N VAL A 36 8.79 6.01 -5.08
CA VAL A 36 7.91 5.18 -4.25
C VAL A 36 7.99 3.74 -4.73
N VAL A 37 8.17 2.79 -3.81
CA VAL A 37 8.09 1.36 -4.11
C VAL A 37 6.71 0.84 -3.69
N PRO A 38 5.83 0.43 -4.62
CA PRO A 38 4.57 -0.21 -4.28
C PRO A 38 4.82 -1.55 -3.59
N VAL A 39 4.07 -1.83 -2.54
CA VAL A 39 4.18 -3.10 -1.79
C VAL A 39 2.78 -3.64 -1.55
N TYR A 40 2.57 -4.91 -1.90
CA TYR A 40 1.34 -5.64 -1.60
C TYR A 40 1.63 -6.72 -0.56
N ILE A 41 0.74 -6.82 0.43
CA ILE A 41 0.84 -7.80 1.52
C ILE A 41 -0.42 -8.68 1.46
N HIS A 42 -0.24 -9.98 1.30
CA HIS A 42 -1.30 -10.98 1.27
C HIS A 42 -1.42 -11.73 2.60
N ASN A 43 -2.61 -12.26 2.90
CA ASN A 43 -2.94 -13.10 4.07
C ASN A 43 -2.71 -12.50 5.47
N SER A 44 -2.18 -11.28 5.59
CA SER A 44 -1.95 -10.65 6.91
C SER A 44 -3.25 -10.43 7.70
N THR A 45 -4.35 -10.10 7.02
CA THR A 45 -5.69 -9.93 7.63
C THR A 45 -6.24 -11.22 8.21
N ASP A 46 -5.95 -12.38 7.62
CA ASP A 46 -6.44 -13.67 8.13
C ASP A 46 -5.71 -14.12 9.39
N ILE A 47 -4.50 -13.62 9.61
CA ILE A 47 -3.64 -13.96 10.75
C ILE A 47 -3.97 -13.08 11.95
N LEU A 48 -4.18 -11.78 11.72
CA LEU A 48 -4.43 -10.76 12.74
C LEU A 48 -5.64 -9.88 12.40
N SER A 49 -6.79 -10.51 12.15
CA SER A 49 -8.04 -9.78 11.93
C SER A 49 -8.38 -8.92 13.15
N SER A 50 -9.01 -7.77 12.92
CA SER A 50 -9.43 -6.85 13.99
C SER A 50 -10.38 -7.48 15.01
N ASP A 51 -11.06 -8.57 14.62
CA ASP A 51 -12.05 -9.27 15.43
C ASP A 51 -11.52 -10.55 16.10
N ASN A 52 -10.21 -10.79 16.06
CA ASN A 52 -9.59 -11.97 16.68
C ASN A 52 -9.52 -11.85 18.21
N LYS A 53 -10.69 -11.80 18.87
CA LYS A 53 -10.86 -11.69 20.33
C LYS A 53 -10.21 -12.83 21.13
N HIS A 54 -9.87 -13.94 20.47
CA HIS A 54 -9.32 -15.14 21.10
C HIS A 54 -7.81 -15.32 20.85
N PHE A 55 -7.12 -14.34 20.23
CA PHE A 55 -5.68 -14.41 19.95
C PHE A 55 -5.22 -15.70 19.24
N ARG A 56 -6.12 -16.36 18.51
CA ARG A 56 -5.79 -17.59 17.77
C ARG A 56 -5.17 -17.19 16.45
N ILE A 57 -3.84 -17.26 16.38
CA ILE A 57 -3.07 -16.94 15.19
C ILE A 57 -3.03 -18.20 14.31
N PRO A 58 -3.80 -18.29 13.21
CA PRO A 58 -3.68 -19.42 12.30
C PRO A 58 -2.28 -19.43 11.68
N LYS A 59 -1.68 -20.61 11.52
CA LYS A 59 -0.44 -20.77 10.76
C LYS A 59 -0.76 -20.55 9.28
N ARG A 60 -0.52 -19.33 8.79
CA ARG A 60 -0.58 -18.97 7.38
C ARG A 60 0.67 -18.20 6.99
N GLU A 61 1.07 -18.39 5.74
CA GLU A 61 2.19 -17.65 5.16
C GLU A 61 1.75 -16.23 4.80
N VAL A 62 2.62 -15.26 5.12
CA VAL A 62 2.48 -13.88 4.68
C VAL A 62 3.31 -13.70 3.42
N ILE A 63 2.65 -13.35 2.33
CA ILE A 63 3.31 -13.08 1.05
C ILE A 63 3.45 -11.57 0.91
N VAL A 64 4.68 -11.09 0.68
CA VAL A 64 4.97 -9.69 0.45
C VAL A 64 5.56 -9.53 -0.94
N ILE A 65 4.89 -8.75 -1.79
CA ILE A 65 5.29 -8.53 -3.18
C ILE A 65 5.72 -7.08 -3.33
N PHE A 66 6.96 -6.87 -3.77
CA PHE A 66 7.50 -5.55 -4.09
C PHE A 66 7.34 -5.26 -5.59
N GLY A 67 6.82 -4.08 -5.91
CA GLY A 67 6.72 -3.56 -7.26
C GLY A 67 8.01 -2.88 -7.73
N LYS A 68 7.99 -2.41 -8.98
CA LYS A 68 9.06 -1.55 -9.50
C LYS A 68 8.96 -0.16 -8.86
N PRO A 69 10.09 0.52 -8.56
CA PRO A 69 10.07 1.90 -8.12
C PRO A 69 9.36 2.81 -9.13
N ILE A 70 8.51 3.70 -8.63
CA ILE A 70 7.83 4.73 -9.40
C ILE A 70 8.56 6.05 -9.18
N GLU A 71 9.05 6.66 -10.26
CA GLU A 71 9.63 7.99 -10.23
C GLU A 71 8.56 9.05 -10.51
N PHE A 72 8.60 10.14 -9.74
CA PHE A 72 7.67 11.25 -9.86
C PHE A 72 8.44 12.52 -10.18
N LYS A 73 8.40 12.95 -11.45
CA LYS A 73 9.17 14.12 -11.92
C LYS A 73 8.42 15.44 -11.77
N ASN A 74 7.14 15.45 -12.13
CA ASN A 74 6.31 16.67 -12.19
C ASN A 74 4.99 16.46 -11.42
N VAL A 75 5.06 16.38 -10.09
CA VAL A 75 3.86 16.32 -9.25
C VAL A 75 3.40 17.74 -8.94
N GLU A 76 2.13 18.03 -9.24
CA GLU A 76 1.49 19.28 -8.85
C GLU A 76 1.44 19.40 -7.32
N ASP A 77 1.99 20.47 -6.76
CA ASP A 77 2.02 20.72 -5.32
C ASP A 77 0.67 21.28 -4.83
N SER A 78 -0.39 20.50 -5.02
CA SER A 78 -1.76 20.86 -4.69
C SER A 78 -2.56 19.65 -4.20
N PRO A 79 -3.72 19.88 -3.53
CA PRO A 79 -4.60 18.79 -3.12
C PRO A 79 -5.04 17.87 -4.26
N ARG A 80 -5.04 18.36 -5.50
CA ARG A 80 -5.34 17.56 -6.69
C ARG A 80 -4.17 16.63 -7.01
N GLY A 81 -2.97 17.18 -7.20
CA GLY A 81 -1.77 16.38 -7.50
C GLY A 81 -1.48 15.33 -6.43
N TYR A 82 -1.70 15.64 -5.16
CA TYR A 82 -1.51 14.67 -4.09
C TYR A 82 -2.47 13.48 -4.18
N LYS A 83 -3.73 13.72 -4.57
CA LYS A 83 -4.72 12.66 -4.78
C LYS A 83 -4.36 11.82 -6.00
N GLU A 84 -3.91 12.43 -7.08
CA GLU A 84 -3.47 11.73 -8.29
C GLU A 84 -2.31 10.77 -7.99
N VAL A 85 -1.29 11.24 -7.27
CA VAL A 85 -0.19 10.36 -6.82
C VAL A 85 -0.68 9.24 -5.92
N ALA A 86 -1.54 9.53 -4.95
CA ALA A 86 -2.04 8.51 -4.03
C ALA A 86 -2.87 7.43 -4.75
N ASN A 87 -3.69 7.83 -5.73
CA ASN A 87 -4.44 6.91 -6.58
C ASN A 87 -3.51 6.05 -7.43
N LEU A 88 -2.52 6.65 -8.10
CA LEU A 88 -1.56 5.91 -8.92
C LEU A 88 -0.79 4.87 -8.10
N VAL A 89 -0.28 5.25 -6.93
CA VAL A 89 0.42 4.32 -6.03
C VAL A 89 -0.50 3.17 -5.62
N MET A 90 -1.76 3.45 -5.29
CA MET A 90 -2.74 2.42 -4.93
C MET A 90 -3.07 1.50 -6.11
N GLU A 91 -3.18 2.02 -7.32
CA GLU A 91 -3.37 1.22 -8.54
C GLU A 91 -2.20 0.27 -8.78
N GLU A 92 -0.96 0.73 -8.61
CA GLU A 92 0.21 -0.13 -8.72
C GLU A 92 0.24 -1.22 -7.64
N ILE A 93 -0.14 -0.90 -6.40
CA ILE A 93 -0.30 -1.91 -5.33
C ILE A 93 -1.36 -2.95 -5.73
N LYS A 94 -2.51 -2.52 -6.28
CA LYS A 94 -3.56 -3.42 -6.76
C LYS A 94 -3.06 -4.34 -7.88
N LYS A 95 -2.27 -3.84 -8.83
CA LYS A 95 -1.69 -4.69 -9.89
C LYS A 95 -0.81 -5.80 -9.32
N LEU A 96 -0.15 -5.59 -8.19
CA LEU A 96 0.66 -6.63 -7.53
C LEU A 96 -0.19 -7.75 -6.93
N SER A 97 -1.46 -7.52 -6.56
CA SER A 97 -2.30 -8.59 -6.00
C SER A 97 -2.59 -9.69 -7.02
N ASN A 98 -2.60 -9.36 -8.31
CA ASN A 98 -2.80 -10.36 -9.38
C ASN A 98 -1.63 -11.33 -9.50
N LYS A 99 -0.48 -11.02 -8.89
CA LYS A 99 0.70 -11.89 -8.89
C LYS A 99 0.69 -12.90 -7.75
N VAL A 100 -0.27 -12.84 -6.83
CA VAL A 100 -0.30 -13.74 -5.66
C VAL A 100 -0.44 -15.19 -6.08
N GLU A 101 -1.25 -15.48 -7.11
CA GLU A 101 -1.49 -16.84 -7.60
C GLU A 101 -0.20 -17.55 -8.05
N SER A 102 0.85 -16.82 -8.46
CA SER A 102 2.14 -17.44 -8.80
C SER A 102 2.98 -17.86 -7.60
N TYR A 103 2.52 -17.60 -6.37
CA TYR A 103 3.21 -17.92 -5.10
C TYR A 103 2.38 -18.81 -4.17
N LEU A 104 1.17 -19.20 -4.58
CA LEU A 104 0.31 -20.17 -3.88
C LEU A 104 0.44 -21.54 -4.52
#